data_AF-A0A8I1UNF4-F1
#
_entry.id   AF-A0A8I1UNF4-F1
#
_cell.length_a   1.000
_cell.length_b   1.000
_cell.length_c   1.000
_cell.angle_alpha   90.00
_cell.angle_beta   90.00
_cell.angle_gamma   90.00
#
_symmetry.space_group_name_H-M   'P 1'
#
loop_
_entity.id
_entity.type
_entity.pdbx_description
1 polymer ?
#
loop_
_entity_poly.entity_id
_entity_poly.type
_entity_poly.pdbx_seq_one_letter_code
_entity_poly.pdbx_strand_id
1 'polypeptide(L)'
;MSDHPSSELQGVFGRPFTEQVAFFRRKLRNLVPTRQWDDIEREAHDDAFMVAGAAKADLLTDLGAAVDKAIAEGRGLEEFRRDFRDIVKRNGWTGWTGEGSVKGEAWRVGVIYRTNAMTSYAAGRLAQLRQSKFKFWIYRHGGSREPRVLHLSWDGLILEPDHVFWITHYPPSAWGCSCYVVGAHTLVAAELKGGIKGKTLPPDWNTIDPKTGAPIGIGKGWHYAPGASVSDAVQAMAAKVGNWDYGIAKTFLGGLPVDRQDALSAAYRALPSTADDLRRLTVSLFEGRRARSAPKVIRSVGMVPAEQQSQIETLIGKPLRRSDFRFTSDFVLHELDNHTVLAIERSRAQRPVTPEDMALIPRLLSDPDEIVKKGTSRAGETTVAYRKRFGAELWEAIVVVNRRQDNLTLKSFYIAD
;
A
#
# COMPACT_ATOMS: atom_id res chain seq x y z
N MET A 1 13.73 30.22 -3.91
CA MET A 1 13.23 29.07 -3.13
C MET A 1 12.11 28.46 -3.96
N SER A 2 12.49 27.64 -4.94
CA SER A 2 11.64 27.14 -6.03
C SER A 2 11.49 25.63 -5.89
N ASP A 3 10.25 25.16 -6.08
CA ASP A 3 9.75 23.80 -5.85
C ASP A 3 10.73 22.68 -6.21
N HIS A 4 11.16 21.93 -5.19
CA HIS A 4 12.05 20.78 -5.36
C HIS A 4 11.30 19.47 -5.05
N PRO A 5 11.26 18.49 -5.98
CA PRO A 5 10.66 17.17 -5.74
C PRO A 5 11.45 16.24 -4.79
N SER A 6 12.44 16.76 -4.06
CA SER A 6 13.15 16.00 -3.02
C SER A 6 12.68 16.36 -1.61
N SER A 7 12.11 17.57 -1.41
CA SER A 7 11.16 17.79 -0.32
C SER A 7 9.87 17.00 -0.58
N GLU A 8 9.59 16.66 -1.85
CA GLU A 8 8.52 15.72 -2.23
C GLU A 8 8.81 14.25 -1.91
N LEU A 9 9.86 13.82 -1.20
CA LEU A 9 9.72 12.50 -0.55
C LEU A 9 8.53 12.51 0.43
N GLN A 10 8.14 13.66 0.99
CA GLN A 10 6.83 13.83 1.65
C GLN A 10 5.63 13.89 0.67
N GLY A 11 5.84 14.31 -0.59
CA GLY A 11 4.81 14.43 -1.63
C GLY A 11 4.54 13.15 -2.43
N VAL A 12 5.56 12.31 -2.62
CA VAL A 12 5.53 10.96 -3.20
C VAL A 12 4.75 10.00 -2.28
N PHE A 13 4.75 10.26 -0.97
CA PHE A 13 3.84 9.62 -0.01
C PHE A 13 2.54 10.42 0.21
N GLY A 14 2.33 11.56 -0.46
CA GLY A 14 1.13 12.37 -0.26
C GLY A 14 -0.05 11.99 -1.16
N ARG A 15 0.23 11.54 -2.39
CA ARG A 15 -0.79 11.14 -3.40
C ARG A 15 -0.22 10.08 -4.34
N PRO A 16 -0.33 8.78 -4.02
CA PRO A 16 0.02 7.75 -4.98
C PRO A 16 -0.87 7.88 -6.20
N PHE A 17 -0.30 7.67 -7.39
CA PHE A 17 -1.05 7.62 -8.64
C PHE A 17 -1.32 6.16 -9.01
N THR A 18 -2.37 5.95 -9.81
CA THR A 18 -2.97 4.63 -10.06
C THR A 18 -1.99 3.59 -10.60
N GLU A 19 -1.04 4.02 -11.42
CA GLU A 19 -0.06 3.17 -12.10
C GLU A 19 1.02 2.68 -11.12
N GLN A 20 1.43 3.50 -10.14
CA GLN A 20 2.34 3.06 -9.08
C GLN A 20 1.70 1.95 -8.23
N VAL A 21 0.46 2.16 -7.82
CA VAL A 21 -0.31 1.18 -7.03
C VAL A 21 -0.55 -0.09 -7.86
N ALA A 22 -0.91 0.06 -9.13
CA ALA A 22 -1.13 -1.06 -10.05
C ALA A 22 0.14 -1.91 -10.22
N PHE A 23 1.29 -1.27 -10.44
CA PHE A 23 2.57 -1.97 -10.54
C PHE A 23 2.88 -2.75 -9.26
N PHE A 24 2.82 -2.09 -8.09
CA PHE A 24 3.16 -2.77 -6.84
C PHE A 24 2.21 -3.94 -6.55
N ARG A 25 0.89 -3.75 -6.69
CA ARG A 25 -0.10 -4.81 -6.49
C ARG A 25 0.06 -5.96 -7.47
N ARG A 26 0.47 -5.69 -8.70
CA ARG A 26 0.80 -6.76 -9.66
C ARG A 26 1.90 -7.67 -9.12
N LYS A 27 2.94 -7.13 -8.48
CA LYS A 27 4.03 -7.93 -7.87
C LYS A 27 3.54 -8.84 -6.75
N LEU A 28 2.49 -8.45 -6.01
CA LEU A 28 1.89 -9.30 -4.97
C LEU A 28 1.20 -10.56 -5.53
N ARG A 29 1.04 -10.67 -6.86
CA ARG A 29 0.64 -11.90 -7.56
C ARG A 29 1.75 -12.93 -7.64
N ASN A 30 2.98 -12.60 -7.24
CA ASN A 30 4.10 -13.53 -7.21
C ASN A 30 5.01 -13.21 -6.02
N LEU A 31 4.79 -13.89 -4.89
CA LEU A 31 5.63 -13.77 -3.71
C LEU A 31 6.76 -14.79 -3.83
N VAL A 32 8.00 -14.32 -3.94
CA VAL A 32 9.16 -15.18 -4.17
C VAL A 32 10.05 -15.19 -2.92
N PRO A 33 10.25 -16.35 -2.27
CA PRO A 33 11.18 -16.47 -1.17
C PRO A 33 12.62 -16.38 -1.69
N THR A 34 13.40 -15.49 -1.09
CA THR A 34 14.82 -15.30 -1.42
C THR A 34 15.65 -15.28 -0.14
N ARG A 35 16.88 -15.76 -0.23
CA ARG A 35 17.91 -15.65 0.82
C ARG A 35 18.69 -14.34 0.67
N GLN A 36 19.03 -13.95 -0.56
CA GLN A 36 19.77 -12.74 -0.88
C GLN A 36 18.96 -11.84 -1.83
N TRP A 37 19.43 -10.60 -1.98
CA TRP A 37 18.74 -9.62 -2.80
C TRP A 37 18.89 -9.90 -4.30
N ASP A 38 19.96 -10.59 -4.70
CA ASP A 38 20.31 -10.96 -6.07
C ASP A 38 19.93 -12.40 -6.44
N ASP A 39 19.11 -13.09 -5.62
CA ASP A 39 18.52 -14.38 -6.00
C ASP A 39 17.49 -14.23 -7.15
N ILE A 40 16.95 -13.03 -7.33
CA ILE A 40 16.29 -12.58 -8.56
C ILE A 40 16.95 -11.27 -8.98
N GLU A 41 17.03 -11.02 -10.28
CA GLU A 41 17.72 -9.84 -10.81
C GLU A 41 16.88 -9.14 -11.89
N ARG A 42 17.15 -7.85 -12.07
CA ARG A 42 16.61 -7.02 -13.16
C ARG A 42 15.09 -7.11 -13.30
N GLU A 43 14.59 -7.38 -14.50
CA GLU A 43 13.16 -7.42 -14.84
C GLU A 43 12.36 -8.45 -14.05
N ALA A 44 13.00 -9.46 -13.41
CA ALA A 44 12.30 -10.33 -12.48
C ALA A 44 11.67 -9.54 -11.30
N HIS A 45 12.26 -8.41 -10.92
CA HIS A 45 11.71 -7.50 -9.91
C HIS A 45 10.46 -6.73 -10.38
N ASP A 46 10.14 -6.72 -11.68
CA ASP A 46 8.88 -6.15 -12.18
C ASP A 46 7.69 -7.07 -11.88
N ASP A 47 7.95 -8.36 -11.69
CA ASP A 47 6.94 -9.41 -11.56
C ASP A 47 6.81 -9.98 -10.16
N ALA A 48 7.89 -9.96 -9.37
CA ALA A 48 7.94 -10.62 -8.08
C ALA A 48 8.12 -9.64 -6.92
N PHE A 49 7.34 -9.84 -5.85
CA PHE A 49 7.64 -9.26 -4.54
C PHE A 49 8.51 -10.22 -3.74
N MET A 50 9.59 -9.70 -3.17
CA MET A 50 10.46 -10.45 -2.27
C MET A 50 11.08 -9.52 -1.23
N VAL A 51 11.56 -10.12 -0.14
CA VAL A 51 12.39 -9.48 0.87
C VAL A 51 13.51 -10.46 1.23
N ALA A 52 14.76 -10.10 0.97
CA ALA A 52 15.91 -10.99 1.18
C ALA A 52 15.97 -11.57 2.61
N GLY A 53 15.97 -12.88 2.76
CA GLY A 53 15.97 -13.57 4.05
C GLY A 53 14.58 -13.77 4.67
N ALA A 54 13.51 -13.28 4.03
CA ALA A 54 12.13 -13.58 4.41
C ALA A 54 11.62 -14.77 3.58
N ALA A 55 11.86 -15.99 4.05
CA ALA A 55 11.51 -17.21 3.30
C ALA A 55 10.10 -17.75 3.58
N LYS A 56 9.49 -17.41 4.73
CA LYS A 56 8.14 -17.88 5.10
C LYS A 56 7.07 -17.15 4.28
N ALA A 57 6.08 -17.90 3.78
CA ALA A 57 4.99 -17.35 2.97
C ALA A 57 4.16 -16.28 3.71
N ASP A 58 3.81 -16.54 4.97
CA ASP A 58 3.04 -15.60 5.80
C ASP A 58 3.81 -14.31 6.06
N LEU A 59 5.11 -14.41 6.34
CA LEU A 59 6.00 -13.27 6.52
C LEU A 59 6.09 -12.41 5.25
N LEU A 60 6.24 -13.02 4.07
CA LEU A 60 6.26 -12.27 2.81
C LEU A 60 4.91 -11.62 2.51
N THR A 61 3.81 -12.30 2.82
CA THR A 61 2.45 -11.77 2.65
C THR A 61 2.24 -10.55 3.54
N ASP A 62 2.64 -10.65 4.81
CA ASP A 62 2.58 -9.56 5.79
C ASP A 62 3.43 -8.34 5.38
N LEU A 63 4.67 -8.57 4.97
CA LEU A 63 5.55 -7.50 4.48
C LEU A 63 5.00 -6.88 3.19
N GLY A 64 4.44 -7.69 2.29
CA GLY A 64 3.79 -7.23 1.06
C GLY A 64 2.60 -6.33 1.35
N ALA A 65 1.73 -6.71 2.30
CA ALA A 65 0.58 -5.91 2.72
C ALA A 65 1.00 -4.58 3.37
N ALA A 66 2.05 -4.58 4.21
CA ALA A 66 2.57 -3.36 4.82
C ALA A 66 3.15 -2.38 3.79
N VAL A 67 3.88 -2.89 2.79
CA VAL A 67 4.39 -2.05 1.70
C VAL A 67 3.26 -1.58 0.77
N ASP A 68 2.25 -2.42 0.48
CA ASP A 68 1.07 -2.01 -0.29
C ASP A 68 0.38 -0.85 0.39
N LYS A 69 0.14 -0.96 1.70
CA LYS A 69 -0.49 0.10 2.49
C LYS A 69 0.36 1.37 2.47
N ALA A 70 1.68 1.26 2.63
CA ALA A 70 2.58 2.41 2.56
C ALA A 70 2.50 3.14 1.21
N ILE A 71 2.45 2.39 0.11
CA ILE A 71 2.36 2.96 -1.23
C ILE A 71 0.95 3.48 -1.50
N ALA A 72 -0.08 2.65 -1.37
CA ALA A 72 -1.45 2.95 -1.76
C ALA A 72 -2.14 3.98 -0.87
N GLU A 73 -1.73 4.12 0.39
CA GLU A 73 -2.30 5.10 1.32
C GLU A 73 -1.31 6.21 1.70
N GLY A 74 -0.12 6.23 1.09
CA GLY A 74 0.84 7.30 1.34
C GLY A 74 1.41 7.33 2.76
N ARG A 75 1.64 6.16 3.37
CA ARG A 75 2.13 6.09 4.76
C ARG A 75 3.62 6.36 4.82
N GLY A 76 4.03 7.14 5.82
CA GLY A 76 5.45 7.44 6.06
C GLY A 76 6.24 6.29 6.69
N LEU A 77 7.57 6.42 6.67
CA LEU A 77 8.51 5.42 7.18
C LEU A 77 8.28 5.03 8.66
N GLU A 78 7.84 5.97 9.51
CA GLU A 78 7.60 5.69 10.93
C GLU A 78 6.40 4.77 11.15
N GLU A 79 5.33 4.91 10.35
CA GLU A 79 4.18 4.00 10.41
C GLU A 79 4.60 2.62 9.89
N PHE A 80 5.28 2.57 8.75
CA PHE A 80 5.82 1.33 8.21
C PHE A 80 6.77 0.62 9.18
N ARG A 81 7.58 1.36 9.95
CA ARG A 81 8.46 0.77 10.97
C ARG A 81 7.67 0.10 12.10
N ARG A 82 6.54 0.67 12.52
CA ARG A 82 5.67 0.03 13.52
C ARG A 82 5.08 -1.27 12.99
N ASP A 83 4.58 -1.23 11.77
CA ASP A 83 4.06 -2.42 11.09
C ASP A 83 5.13 -3.51 10.93
N PHE A 84 6.33 -3.14 10.47
CA PHE A 84 7.45 -4.06 10.33
C PHE A 84 7.80 -4.78 11.64
N ARG A 85 7.90 -4.05 12.76
CA ARG A 85 8.22 -4.64 14.07
C ARG A 85 7.17 -5.64 14.52
N ASP A 86 5.89 -5.30 14.32
CA ASP A 86 4.79 -6.20 14.65
C ASP A 86 4.85 -7.46 13.78
N ILE A 87 5.06 -7.32 12.47
CA ILE A 87 5.21 -8.44 11.52
C ILE A 87 6.36 -9.36 11.92
N VAL A 88 7.55 -8.81 12.21
CA VAL A 88 8.73 -9.56 12.67
C VAL A 88 8.39 -10.37 13.91
N LYS A 89 7.75 -9.74 14.90
CA LYS A 89 7.35 -10.37 16.16
C LYS A 89 6.35 -11.49 15.94
N ARG A 90 5.26 -11.23 15.20
CA ARG A 90 4.18 -12.22 14.96
C ARG A 90 4.66 -13.43 14.17
N ASN A 91 5.58 -13.24 13.23
CA ASN A 91 6.13 -14.31 12.40
C ASN A 91 7.34 -15.02 13.01
N GLY A 92 7.83 -14.55 14.17
CA GLY A 92 9.05 -15.04 14.81
C GLY A 92 10.25 -14.99 13.88
N TRP A 93 10.41 -13.89 13.13
CA TRP A 93 11.49 -13.76 12.15
C TRP A 93 12.78 -13.27 12.80
N THR A 94 13.78 -14.13 12.85
CA THR A 94 15.09 -13.89 13.47
C THR A 94 16.22 -14.20 12.49
N GLY A 95 17.46 -13.82 12.84
CA GLY A 95 18.67 -14.00 12.03
C GLY A 95 18.78 -13.05 10.82
N TRP A 96 17.98 -11.99 10.75
CA TRP A 96 17.98 -11.07 9.61
C TRP A 96 18.99 -9.94 9.79
N THR A 97 19.54 -9.44 8.67
CA THR A 97 20.60 -8.42 8.70
C THR A 97 20.15 -7.12 9.34
N GLY A 98 20.80 -6.75 10.44
CA GLY A 98 20.50 -5.54 11.21
C GLY A 98 19.74 -5.80 12.52
N GLU A 99 19.29 -7.04 12.76
CA GLU A 99 18.62 -7.44 14.00
C GLU A 99 19.50 -7.14 15.24
N GLY A 100 18.84 -6.79 16.35
CA GLY A 100 19.51 -6.57 17.63
C GLY A 100 20.19 -5.19 17.78
N SER A 101 20.19 -4.34 16.76
CA SER A 101 20.70 -2.97 16.86
C SER A 101 19.71 -1.94 16.31
N VAL A 102 19.57 -0.80 17.00
CA VAL A 102 18.69 0.29 16.57
C VAL A 102 19.05 0.80 15.16
N LYS A 103 20.36 0.95 14.88
CA LYS A 103 20.84 1.41 13.57
C LYS A 103 20.62 0.36 12.47
N GLY A 104 20.88 -0.92 12.76
CA GLY A 104 20.69 -2.00 11.79
C GLY A 104 19.23 -2.21 11.42
N GLU A 105 18.33 -2.19 12.40
CA GLU A 105 16.88 -2.26 12.18
C GLU A 105 16.40 -1.05 11.37
N ALA A 106 16.79 0.18 11.76
CA ALA A 106 16.42 1.38 11.03
C ALA A 106 16.91 1.35 9.57
N TRP A 107 18.12 0.85 9.33
CA TRP A 107 18.67 0.65 7.99
C TRP A 107 17.82 -0.37 7.21
N ARG A 108 17.55 -1.55 7.79
CA ARG A 108 16.82 -2.64 7.15
C ARG A 108 15.42 -2.20 6.73
N VAL A 109 14.66 -1.63 7.65
CA VAL A 109 13.31 -1.11 7.41
C VAL A 109 13.34 -0.02 6.33
N GLY A 110 14.30 0.91 6.43
CA GLY A 110 14.47 1.98 5.45
C GLY A 110 14.79 1.47 4.04
N VAL A 111 15.58 0.41 3.91
CA VAL A 111 15.90 -0.23 2.62
C VAL A 111 14.67 -0.86 2.00
N ILE A 112 13.92 -1.68 2.76
CA ILE A 112 12.70 -2.35 2.26
C ILE A 112 11.68 -1.30 1.80
N TYR A 113 11.41 -0.31 2.64
CA TYR A 113 10.45 0.75 2.35
C TYR A 113 10.84 1.58 1.13
N ARG A 114 12.04 2.18 1.13
CA ARG A 114 12.46 3.10 0.07
C ARG A 114 12.62 2.39 -1.26
N THR A 115 13.19 1.18 -1.25
CA THR A 115 13.42 0.43 -2.50
C THR A 115 12.10 0.13 -3.19
N ASN A 116 11.14 -0.47 -2.47
CA ASN A 116 9.85 -0.80 -3.05
C ASN A 116 9.05 0.45 -3.47
N ALA A 117 9.07 1.52 -2.66
CA ALA A 117 8.39 2.76 -3.00
C ALA A 117 8.96 3.41 -4.27
N MET A 118 10.29 3.54 -4.35
CA MET A 118 10.96 4.21 -5.47
C MET A 118 10.89 3.40 -6.77
N THR A 119 11.08 2.08 -6.72
CA THR A 119 10.95 1.25 -7.92
C THR A 119 9.52 1.23 -8.44
N SER A 120 8.53 1.22 -7.55
CA SER A 120 7.11 1.26 -7.94
C SER A 120 6.72 2.62 -8.50
N TYR A 121 7.23 3.71 -7.92
CA TYR A 121 7.07 5.06 -8.47
C TYR A 121 7.66 5.14 -9.87
N ALA A 122 8.91 4.71 -10.04
CA ALA A 122 9.60 4.72 -11.33
C ALA A 122 8.84 3.90 -12.39
N ALA A 123 8.37 2.70 -12.04
CA ALA A 123 7.59 1.86 -12.94
C ALA A 123 6.25 2.51 -13.35
N GLY A 124 5.54 3.10 -12.39
CA GLY A 124 4.32 3.85 -12.69
C GLY A 124 4.59 5.08 -13.58
N ARG A 125 5.67 5.81 -13.32
CA ARG A 125 6.07 6.97 -14.13
C ARG A 125 6.47 6.55 -15.54
N LEU A 126 7.17 5.43 -15.70
CA LEU A 126 7.51 4.88 -17.01
C LEU A 126 6.25 4.56 -17.81
N ALA A 127 5.27 3.93 -17.17
CA ALA A 127 3.97 3.66 -17.78
C ALA A 127 3.30 4.95 -18.27
N GLN A 128 3.29 6.02 -17.46
CA GLN A 128 2.74 7.33 -17.82
C GLN A 128 3.50 8.01 -18.97
N LEU A 129 4.84 7.94 -18.94
CA LEU A 129 5.70 8.51 -19.98
C LEU A 129 5.44 7.85 -21.34
N ARG A 130 5.32 6.52 -21.36
CA ARG A 130 5.00 5.74 -22.58
C ARG A 130 3.61 6.05 -23.11
N GLN A 131 2.61 6.13 -22.24
CA GLN A 131 1.23 6.46 -22.64
C GLN A 131 1.10 7.88 -23.20
N SER A 132 1.84 8.83 -22.62
CA SER A 132 1.77 10.25 -23.02
C SER A 132 2.44 10.54 -24.37
N LYS A 133 3.23 9.61 -24.93
CA LYS A 133 3.95 9.78 -26.20
C LYS A 133 4.76 11.09 -26.25
N PHE A 134 5.46 11.40 -25.15
CA PHE A 134 6.38 12.54 -25.11
C PHE A 134 7.49 12.37 -26.16
N LYS A 135 7.94 13.48 -26.76
CA LYS A 135 9.04 13.47 -27.74
C LYS A 135 10.42 13.48 -27.09
N PHE A 136 10.51 13.99 -25.86
CA PHE A 136 11.74 14.13 -25.11
C PHE A 136 11.55 13.63 -23.69
N TRP A 137 12.51 12.87 -23.20
CA TRP A 137 12.65 12.48 -21.81
C TRP A 137 13.86 13.19 -21.21
N ILE A 138 13.73 13.65 -19.97
CA ILE A 138 14.74 14.41 -19.26
C ILE A 138 15.12 13.64 -18.01
N TYR A 139 16.40 13.28 -17.89
CA TYR A 139 16.95 12.69 -16.67
C TYR A 139 17.09 13.79 -15.61
N ARG A 140 16.53 13.57 -14.43
CA ARG A 140 16.63 14.49 -13.31
C ARG A 140 17.26 13.84 -12.10
N HIS A 141 18.24 14.49 -11.51
CA HIS A 141 18.81 14.09 -10.23
C HIS A 141 17.85 14.44 -9.08
N GLY A 142 17.71 13.51 -8.13
CA GLY A 142 16.94 13.74 -6.91
C GLY A 142 17.67 14.67 -5.94
N GLY A 143 17.13 14.90 -4.74
CA GLY A 143 17.79 15.76 -3.74
C GLY A 143 18.72 15.01 -2.79
N SER A 144 19.52 14.06 -3.30
CA SER A 144 20.51 13.40 -2.44
C SER A 144 21.53 14.43 -1.93
N ARG A 145 21.76 14.46 -0.61
CA ARG A 145 22.81 15.31 0.00
C ARG A 145 24.20 14.89 -0.44
N GLU A 146 24.39 13.60 -0.68
CA GLU A 146 25.62 12.99 -1.19
C GLU A 146 25.28 12.31 -2.53
N PRO A 147 25.28 13.07 -3.63
CA PRO A 147 24.91 12.54 -4.92
C PRO A 147 26.05 11.70 -5.52
N ARG A 148 25.68 10.66 -6.29
CA ARG A 148 26.66 9.98 -7.14
C ARG A 148 27.05 10.93 -8.26
N VAL A 149 28.35 11.21 -8.41
CA VAL A 149 28.87 12.20 -9.37
C VAL A 149 28.40 11.91 -10.79
N LEU A 150 28.39 10.64 -11.21
CA LEU A 150 27.87 10.25 -12.53
C LEU A 150 26.38 10.55 -12.70
N HIS A 151 25.55 10.29 -11.68
CA HIS A 151 24.12 10.60 -11.74
C HIS A 151 23.87 12.11 -11.80
N LEU A 152 24.66 12.90 -11.08
CA LEU A 152 24.62 14.36 -11.16
C LEU A 152 25.08 14.85 -12.54
N SER A 153 26.08 14.20 -13.13
CA SER A 153 26.55 14.51 -14.48
C SER A 153 25.46 14.28 -15.54
N TRP A 154 24.50 13.39 -15.30
CA TRP A 154 23.34 13.16 -16.18
C TRP A 154 22.15 14.09 -15.90
N ASP A 155 22.15 14.87 -14.81
CA ASP A 155 21.04 15.79 -14.51
C ASP A 155 20.81 16.79 -15.65
N GLY A 156 19.56 16.90 -16.12
CA GLY A 156 19.17 17.70 -17.26
C GLY A 156 19.52 17.10 -18.62
N LEU A 157 20.01 15.87 -18.71
CA LEU A 157 20.20 15.19 -19.99
C LEU A 157 18.85 15.00 -20.70
N ILE A 158 18.74 15.49 -21.93
CA ILE A 158 17.55 15.36 -22.78
C ILE A 158 17.84 14.30 -23.85
N LEU A 159 17.02 13.25 -23.91
CA LEU A 159 17.10 12.21 -24.93
C LEU A 159 15.71 11.87 -25.48
N GLU A 160 15.67 11.28 -26.67
CA GLU A 160 14.45 10.69 -27.21
C GLU A 160 14.03 9.45 -26.39
N PRO A 161 12.73 9.11 -26.31
CA PRO A 161 12.23 7.99 -25.51
C PRO A 161 12.81 6.62 -25.88
N ASP A 162 13.21 6.41 -27.13
CA ASP A 162 13.77 5.17 -27.68
C ASP A 162 15.29 5.09 -27.58
N HIS A 163 15.96 6.14 -27.08
CA HIS A 163 17.40 6.13 -26.89
C HIS A 163 17.82 5.01 -25.93
N VAL A 164 18.81 4.20 -26.34
CA VAL A 164 19.26 2.98 -25.63
C VAL A 164 19.72 3.22 -24.18
N PHE A 165 20.10 4.45 -23.84
CA PHE A 165 20.37 4.88 -22.46
C PHE A 165 19.27 4.48 -21.49
N TRP A 166 18.00 4.65 -21.87
CA TRP A 166 16.87 4.37 -20.99
C TRP A 166 16.68 2.89 -20.66
N ILE A 167 17.28 1.96 -21.42
CA ILE A 167 17.17 0.52 -21.14
C ILE A 167 17.86 0.18 -19.82
N THR A 168 19.00 0.81 -19.55
CA THR A 168 19.87 0.48 -18.39
C THR A 168 20.03 1.63 -17.39
N HIS A 169 19.75 2.86 -17.79
CA HIS A 169 19.95 4.07 -16.98
C HIS A 169 18.63 4.76 -16.59
N TYR A 170 17.47 4.19 -16.91
CA TYR A 170 16.22 4.69 -16.34
C TYR A 170 16.22 4.45 -14.82
N PRO A 171 16.11 5.50 -13.99
CA PRO A 171 16.28 5.39 -12.56
C PRO A 171 15.08 4.71 -11.87
N PRO A 172 15.24 4.18 -10.64
CA PRO A 172 16.47 4.16 -9.83
C PRO A 172 17.55 3.24 -10.40
N SER A 173 18.79 3.74 -10.41
CA SER A 173 19.94 3.02 -11.00
C SER A 173 20.87 2.35 -9.98
N ALA A 174 20.53 2.45 -8.69
CA ALA A 174 21.26 1.82 -7.58
C ALA A 174 20.44 1.93 -6.28
N TRP A 175 20.86 1.20 -5.24
CA TRP A 175 20.34 1.34 -3.88
C TRP A 175 20.33 2.81 -3.42
N GLY A 176 19.17 3.30 -2.97
CA GLY A 176 19.00 4.67 -2.49
C GLY A 176 19.06 5.76 -3.57
N CYS A 177 19.06 5.41 -4.86
CA CYS A 177 18.92 6.40 -5.93
C CYS A 177 17.54 7.08 -5.88
N SER A 178 17.52 8.42 -5.93
CA SER A 178 16.30 9.23 -5.97
C SER A 178 16.13 10.01 -7.28
N CYS A 179 16.92 9.68 -8.31
CA CYS A 179 16.76 10.25 -9.64
C CYS A 179 15.43 9.84 -10.27
N TYR A 180 14.93 10.62 -11.22
CA TYR A 180 13.64 10.42 -11.86
C TYR A 180 13.67 10.95 -13.29
N VAL A 181 12.62 10.63 -14.07
CA VAL A 181 12.49 11.07 -15.47
C VAL A 181 11.20 11.85 -15.66
N VAL A 182 11.30 12.95 -16.39
CA VAL A 182 10.16 13.77 -16.80
C VAL A 182 10.07 13.81 -18.32
N GLY A 183 8.85 13.93 -18.85
CA GLY A 183 8.60 13.97 -20.29
C GLY A 183 8.17 15.35 -20.79
N ALA A 184 8.49 15.66 -22.04
CA ALA A 184 8.10 16.89 -22.73
C ALA A 184 7.78 16.63 -24.22
N HIS A 185 6.87 17.43 -24.78
CA HIS A 185 6.50 17.35 -26.21
C HIS A 185 7.35 18.26 -27.11
N THR A 186 8.03 19.25 -26.53
CA THR A 186 8.89 20.20 -27.25
C THR A 186 10.20 20.38 -26.49
N LEU A 187 11.26 20.78 -27.19
CA LEU A 187 12.56 21.05 -26.57
C LEU A 187 12.47 22.20 -25.56
N VAL A 188 11.72 23.26 -25.89
CA VAL A 188 11.46 24.38 -24.96
C VAL A 188 10.81 23.88 -23.66
N ALA A 189 9.81 23.00 -23.75
CA ALA A 189 9.20 22.42 -22.55
C ALA A 189 10.16 21.49 -21.79
N ALA A 190 11.10 20.82 -22.48
CA ALA A 190 12.14 20.03 -21.84
C ALA A 190 13.10 20.93 -21.03
N GLU A 191 13.52 22.06 -21.61
CA GLU A 191 14.38 23.06 -20.95
C GLU A 191 13.69 23.67 -19.72
N LEU A 192 12.41 24.04 -19.82
CA LEU A 192 11.61 24.53 -18.68
C LEU A 192 11.47 23.49 -17.56
N LYS A 193 11.56 22.20 -17.88
CA LYS A 193 11.57 21.09 -16.91
C LYS A 193 12.98 20.71 -16.45
N GLY A 194 13.96 21.59 -16.68
CA GLY A 194 15.35 21.44 -16.23
C GLY A 194 16.24 20.62 -17.17
N GLY A 195 15.82 20.42 -18.41
CA GLY A 195 16.70 19.90 -19.46
C GLY A 195 17.76 20.92 -19.87
N ILE A 196 18.94 20.46 -20.24
CA ILE A 196 20.07 21.28 -20.70
C ILE A 196 20.27 21.00 -22.19
N LYS A 197 19.95 21.98 -23.03
CA LYS A 197 20.12 21.87 -24.48
C LYS A 197 21.60 21.65 -24.84
N GLY A 198 21.85 20.70 -25.74
CA GLY A 198 23.21 20.38 -26.21
C GLY A 198 24.04 19.52 -25.25
N LYS A 199 23.50 19.16 -24.07
CA LYS A 199 24.16 18.21 -23.17
C LYS A 199 24.15 16.82 -23.80
N THR A 200 25.34 16.24 -23.95
CA THR A 200 25.53 14.91 -24.52
C THR A 200 26.05 13.92 -23.49
N LEU A 201 25.87 12.64 -23.77
CA LEU A 201 26.50 11.57 -23.01
C LEU A 201 28.01 11.53 -23.32
N PRO A 202 28.87 11.29 -22.32
CA PRO A 202 30.29 11.05 -22.58
C PRO A 202 30.48 9.75 -23.37
N PRO A 203 31.48 9.61 -24.26
CA PRO A 203 31.59 8.46 -25.17
C PRO A 203 31.61 7.07 -24.48
N ASP A 204 32.09 7.01 -23.25
CA ASP A 204 32.26 5.81 -22.44
C ASP A 204 31.08 5.51 -21.51
N TRP A 205 29.97 6.25 -21.62
CA TRP A 205 28.80 6.15 -20.73
C TRP A 205 28.22 4.74 -20.57
N ASN A 206 28.37 3.88 -21.58
CA ASN A 206 27.85 2.51 -21.62
C ASN A 206 28.93 1.45 -21.32
N THR A 207 30.15 1.85 -20.97
CA THR A 207 31.23 0.92 -20.60
C THR A 207 30.81 0.10 -19.38
N ILE A 208 31.07 -1.20 -19.38
CA ILE A 208 30.75 -2.07 -18.25
C ILE A 208 31.78 -1.91 -17.15
N ASP A 209 31.33 -1.64 -15.92
CA ASP A 209 32.15 -1.67 -14.71
C ASP A 209 32.37 -3.13 -14.29
N PRO A 210 33.62 -3.65 -14.28
CA PRO A 210 33.90 -5.01 -13.86
C PRO A 210 33.46 -5.33 -12.42
N LYS A 211 33.32 -4.33 -11.54
CA LYS A 211 32.90 -4.53 -10.15
C LYS A 211 31.41 -4.83 -10.03
N THR A 212 30.60 -4.24 -10.90
CA THR A 212 29.14 -4.36 -10.83
C THR A 212 28.58 -5.28 -11.90
N GLY A 213 29.32 -5.51 -12.99
CA GLY A 213 28.80 -6.18 -14.19
C GLY A 213 27.74 -5.37 -14.94
N ALA A 214 27.60 -4.08 -14.60
CA ALA A 214 26.63 -3.14 -15.17
C ALA A 214 27.36 -1.94 -15.80
N PRO A 215 26.71 -1.12 -16.64
CA PRO A 215 27.30 0.11 -17.15
C PRO A 215 27.82 1.04 -16.04
N ILE A 216 28.85 1.84 -16.33
CA ILE A 216 29.42 2.78 -15.36
C ILE A 216 28.35 3.70 -14.75
N GLY A 217 28.38 3.81 -13.42
CA GLY A 217 27.38 4.57 -12.67
C GLY A 217 26.09 3.79 -12.36
N ILE A 218 25.93 2.57 -12.86
CA ILE A 218 24.80 1.67 -12.55
C ILE A 218 25.25 0.61 -11.53
N GLY A 219 24.42 0.37 -10.51
CA GLY A 219 24.70 -0.66 -9.50
C GLY A 219 24.48 -2.08 -10.04
N LYS A 220 25.13 -3.08 -9.42
CA LYS A 220 24.93 -4.51 -9.75
C LYS A 220 23.43 -4.84 -9.71
N GLY A 221 22.89 -5.42 -10.78
CA GLY A 221 21.48 -5.83 -10.88
C GLY A 221 20.48 -4.68 -11.10
N TRP A 222 20.94 -3.43 -11.21
CA TRP A 222 20.10 -2.24 -11.46
C TRP A 222 20.10 -1.78 -12.91
N HIS A 223 20.75 -2.51 -13.82
CA HIS A 223 20.81 -2.22 -15.26
C HIS A 223 19.56 -2.67 -16.01
N TYR A 224 18.41 -2.16 -15.55
CA TYR A 224 17.10 -2.31 -16.18
C TYR A 224 16.25 -1.09 -15.85
N ALA A 225 15.22 -0.83 -16.65
CA ALA A 225 14.22 0.18 -16.35
C ALA A 225 13.05 -0.44 -15.56
N PRO A 226 12.82 -0.08 -14.28
CA PRO A 226 11.71 -0.63 -13.51
C PRO A 226 10.37 -0.44 -14.21
N GLY A 227 9.57 -1.50 -14.29
CA GLY A 227 8.29 -1.53 -14.95
C GLY A 227 8.34 -1.69 -16.47
N ALA A 228 9.53 -1.69 -17.09
CA ALA A 228 9.63 -1.72 -18.54
C ALA A 228 9.03 -2.98 -19.16
N SER A 229 9.19 -4.12 -18.51
CA SER A 229 8.69 -5.42 -18.97
C SER A 229 7.16 -5.58 -18.81
N VAL A 230 6.51 -4.67 -18.05
CA VAL A 230 5.11 -4.81 -17.62
C VAL A 230 4.27 -3.55 -17.81
N SER A 231 4.82 -2.53 -18.44
CA SER A 231 4.22 -1.21 -18.59
C SER A 231 2.78 -1.25 -19.12
N ASP A 232 2.50 -2.10 -20.11
CA ASP A 232 1.16 -2.21 -20.70
C ASP A 232 0.17 -2.87 -19.74
N ALA A 233 0.61 -3.88 -18.99
CA ALA A 233 -0.19 -4.51 -17.95
C ALA A 233 -0.49 -3.54 -16.80
N VAL A 234 0.49 -2.71 -16.41
CA VAL A 234 0.32 -1.64 -15.43
C VAL A 234 -0.73 -0.64 -15.91
N GLN A 235 -0.64 -0.18 -17.17
CA GLN A 235 -1.61 0.73 -17.77
C GLN A 235 -3.02 0.12 -17.81
N ALA A 236 -3.14 -1.13 -18.26
CA ALA A 236 -4.44 -1.81 -18.33
C ALA A 236 -5.07 -2.00 -16.94
N MET A 237 -4.26 -2.26 -15.90
CA MET A 237 -4.73 -2.36 -14.52
C MET A 237 -5.12 -0.99 -13.97
N ALA A 238 -4.35 0.07 -14.26
CA ALA A 238 -4.65 1.44 -13.84
C ALA A 238 -5.89 2.02 -14.54
N ALA A 239 -6.17 1.67 -15.80
CA ALA A 239 -7.35 2.16 -16.51
C ALA A 239 -8.67 1.63 -15.92
N LYS A 240 -8.67 0.45 -15.30
CA LYS A 240 -9.86 -0.19 -14.68
C LYS A 240 -10.33 0.49 -13.39
N VAL A 241 -9.67 1.57 -12.98
CA VAL A 241 -9.76 2.19 -11.65
C VAL A 241 -10.60 3.47 -11.60
N GLY A 242 -11.03 4.00 -12.75
CA GLY A 242 -11.45 5.40 -12.94
C GLY A 242 -12.60 5.99 -12.12
N ASN A 243 -13.07 5.39 -11.01
CA ASN A 243 -13.71 6.13 -9.91
C ASN A 243 -13.64 5.31 -8.60
N TRP A 244 -13.13 5.97 -7.54
CA TRP A 244 -12.95 5.54 -6.13
C TRP A 244 -11.67 4.78 -5.76
N ASP A 245 -10.94 5.36 -4.79
CA ASP A 245 -9.72 4.85 -4.17
C ASP A 245 -9.87 3.41 -3.61
N TYR A 246 -11.06 3.06 -3.12
CA TYR A 246 -11.36 1.71 -2.60
C TYR A 246 -11.66 0.66 -3.69
N GLY A 247 -12.07 1.08 -4.90
CA GLY A 247 -12.42 0.17 -5.99
C GLY A 247 -11.21 -0.60 -6.51
N ILE A 248 -10.02 0.01 -6.43
CA ILE A 248 -8.75 -0.60 -6.82
C ILE A 248 -8.43 -1.79 -5.94
N ALA A 249 -8.53 -1.63 -4.62
CA ALA A 249 -8.16 -2.68 -3.66
C ALA A 249 -9.06 -3.90 -3.85
N LYS A 250 -10.38 -3.68 -3.96
CA LYS A 250 -11.35 -4.75 -4.20
C LYS A 250 -11.16 -5.44 -5.55
N THR A 251 -10.94 -4.68 -6.62
CA THR A 251 -10.74 -5.23 -7.98
C THR A 251 -9.44 -6.01 -8.06
N PHE A 252 -8.37 -5.50 -7.45
CA PHE A 252 -7.09 -6.19 -7.35
C PHE A 252 -7.24 -7.52 -6.63
N LEU A 253 -7.80 -7.49 -5.40
CA LEU A 253 -8.01 -8.69 -4.59
C LEU A 253 -8.90 -9.68 -5.34
N GLY A 254 -10.01 -9.24 -5.93
CA GLY A 254 -10.91 -10.11 -6.71
C GLY A 254 -10.24 -10.83 -7.89
N GLY A 255 -9.09 -10.36 -8.38
CA GLY A 255 -8.31 -11.02 -9.42
C GLY A 255 -7.25 -12.00 -8.91
N LEU A 256 -7.13 -12.24 -7.61
CA LEU A 256 -6.20 -13.20 -7.00
C LEU A 256 -6.88 -14.55 -6.73
N PRO A 257 -6.13 -15.66 -6.61
CA PRO A 257 -6.61 -16.89 -5.97
C PRO A 257 -7.18 -16.61 -4.56
N VAL A 258 -8.23 -17.34 -4.16
CA VAL A 258 -9.01 -17.07 -2.93
C VAL A 258 -8.13 -17.12 -1.67
N ASP A 259 -7.25 -18.11 -1.57
CA ASP A 259 -6.26 -18.25 -0.50
C ASP A 259 -5.41 -16.98 -0.36
N ARG A 260 -4.97 -16.41 -1.49
CA ARG A 260 -4.16 -15.17 -1.48
C ARG A 260 -4.97 -13.93 -1.20
N GLN A 261 -6.25 -13.88 -1.62
CA GLN A 261 -7.16 -12.81 -1.21
C GLN A 261 -7.30 -12.75 0.30
N ASP A 262 -7.54 -13.91 0.90
CA ASP A 262 -7.78 -14.04 2.33
C ASP A 262 -6.50 -13.72 3.11
N ALA A 263 -5.35 -14.27 2.68
CA ALA A 263 -4.06 -14.03 3.32
C ALA A 263 -3.66 -12.53 3.29
N LEU A 264 -3.75 -11.85 2.14
CA LEU A 264 -3.45 -10.42 2.05
C LEU A 264 -4.45 -9.55 2.83
N SER A 265 -5.73 -9.93 2.83
CA SER A 265 -6.76 -9.19 3.58
C SER A 265 -6.58 -9.35 5.09
N ALA A 266 -6.21 -10.53 5.56
CA ALA A 266 -5.86 -10.79 6.95
C ALA A 266 -4.60 -10.02 7.36
N ALA A 267 -3.54 -10.09 6.54
CA ALA A 267 -2.30 -9.35 6.73
C ALA A 267 -2.55 -7.84 6.87
N TYR A 268 -3.35 -7.26 5.96
CA TYR A 268 -3.71 -5.83 6.02
C TYR A 268 -4.46 -5.46 7.30
N ARG A 269 -5.42 -6.29 7.75
CA ARG A 269 -6.17 -6.05 8.99
C ARG A 269 -5.32 -6.20 10.25
N ALA A 270 -4.28 -7.04 10.21
CA ALA A 270 -3.36 -7.26 11.33
C ALA A 270 -2.37 -6.11 11.54
N LEU A 271 -2.20 -5.20 10.58
CA LEU A 271 -1.26 -4.09 10.70
C LEU A 271 -1.65 -3.12 11.83
N PRO A 272 -0.72 -2.76 12.74
CA PRO A 272 -0.90 -1.67 13.70
C PRO A 272 -1.40 -0.36 13.05
N SER A 273 -0.89 -0.03 11.87
CA SER A 273 -1.32 1.17 11.14
C SER A 273 -2.80 1.12 10.70
N THR A 274 -3.36 -0.07 10.45
CA THR A 274 -4.80 -0.24 10.15
C THR A 274 -5.65 0.00 11.39
N ALA A 275 -5.21 -0.46 12.56
CA ALA A 275 -5.85 -0.15 13.84
C ALA A 275 -5.78 1.36 14.14
N ASP A 276 -4.61 1.97 13.96
CA ASP A 276 -4.38 3.42 14.12
C ASP A 276 -5.30 4.25 13.21
N ASP A 277 -5.55 3.81 11.99
CA ASP A 277 -6.44 4.49 11.06
C ASP A 277 -7.87 4.58 11.57
N LEU A 278 -8.42 3.49 12.08
CA LEU A 278 -9.78 3.46 12.63
C LEU A 278 -9.88 4.32 13.88
N ARG A 279 -8.85 4.29 14.75
CA ARG A 279 -8.75 5.16 15.92
C ARG A 279 -8.74 6.64 15.52
N ARG A 280 -7.86 7.04 14.60
CA ARG A 280 -7.73 8.43 14.13
C ARG A 280 -8.98 8.93 13.42
N LEU A 281 -9.60 8.09 12.58
CA LEU A 281 -10.86 8.42 11.92
C LEU A 281 -11.96 8.65 12.95
N THR A 282 -12.02 7.79 13.98
CA THR A 282 -12.96 7.95 15.09
C THR A 282 -12.76 9.30 15.79
N VAL A 283 -11.53 9.61 16.23
CA VAL A 283 -11.19 10.90 16.87
C VAL A 283 -11.53 12.09 15.98
N SER A 284 -11.15 12.04 14.71
CA SER A 284 -11.43 13.12 13.75
C SER A 284 -12.93 13.35 13.57
N LEU A 285 -13.75 12.29 13.56
CA LEU A 285 -15.21 12.43 13.46
C LEU A 285 -15.84 12.93 14.77
N PHE A 286 -15.30 12.57 15.93
CA PHE A 286 -15.69 13.19 17.22
C PHE A 286 -15.48 14.71 17.19
N GLU A 287 -14.31 15.16 16.73
CA GLU A 287 -13.96 16.58 16.63
C GLU A 287 -14.75 17.30 15.53
N GLY A 288 -14.77 16.75 14.32
CA GLY A 288 -15.47 17.31 13.16
C GLY A 288 -16.98 17.38 13.35
N ARG A 289 -17.56 16.47 14.14
CA ARG A 289 -18.97 16.54 14.55
C ARG A 289 -19.24 17.76 15.43
N ARG A 290 -18.37 18.06 16.40
CA ARG A 290 -18.48 19.29 17.21
C ARG A 290 -18.44 20.54 16.32
N ALA A 291 -17.67 20.48 15.23
CA ALA A 291 -17.54 21.56 14.24
C ALA A 291 -18.60 21.54 13.11
N ARG A 292 -19.53 20.57 13.06
CA ARG A 292 -20.51 20.36 11.97
C ARG A 292 -19.89 20.24 10.57
N SER A 293 -18.72 19.62 10.46
CA SER A 293 -17.93 19.51 9.22
C SER A 293 -17.37 18.10 8.96
N ALA A 294 -17.97 17.07 9.56
CA ALA A 294 -17.49 15.70 9.46
C ALA A 294 -17.41 15.19 8.00
N PRO A 295 -16.25 14.70 7.54
CA PRO A 295 -16.10 14.19 6.18
C PRO A 295 -16.87 12.88 5.96
N LYS A 296 -17.43 12.69 4.77
CA LYS A 296 -17.97 11.39 4.35
C LYS A 296 -16.85 10.46 3.93
N VAL A 297 -16.68 9.36 4.66
CA VAL A 297 -15.61 8.38 4.43
C VAL A 297 -16.22 7.01 4.20
N ILE A 298 -15.73 6.29 3.20
CA ILE A 298 -15.99 4.87 2.96
C ILE A 298 -14.64 4.21 2.72
N ARG A 299 -14.29 3.23 3.56
CA ARG A 299 -13.01 2.53 3.49
C ARG A 299 -13.21 1.02 3.59
N SER A 300 -12.55 0.28 2.71
CA SER A 300 -12.48 -1.18 2.82
C SER A 300 -11.37 -1.57 3.80
N VAL A 301 -11.60 -2.61 4.60
CA VAL A 301 -10.56 -3.24 5.44
C VAL A 301 -10.25 -4.67 4.97
N GLY A 302 -10.33 -4.87 3.65
CA GLY A 302 -10.03 -6.14 2.99
C GLY A 302 -11.25 -7.03 2.79
N MET A 303 -11.03 -8.16 2.11
CA MET A 303 -12.07 -9.14 1.81
C MET A 303 -12.52 -9.88 3.07
N VAL A 304 -13.79 -10.26 3.09
CA VAL A 304 -14.34 -11.22 4.05
C VAL A 304 -13.69 -12.58 3.75
N PRO A 305 -13.09 -13.28 4.74
CA PRO A 305 -12.56 -14.63 4.54
C PRO A 305 -13.58 -15.56 3.88
N ALA A 306 -13.12 -16.44 3.00
CA ALA A 306 -14.01 -17.34 2.25
C ALA A 306 -14.85 -18.23 3.18
N GLU A 307 -14.25 -18.73 4.25
CA GLU A 307 -14.94 -19.51 5.28
C GLU A 307 -16.07 -18.73 5.96
N GLN A 308 -15.76 -17.52 6.44
CA GLN A 308 -16.75 -16.62 7.05
C GLN A 308 -17.86 -16.26 6.06
N GLN A 309 -17.52 -16.10 4.78
CA GLN A 309 -18.50 -15.85 3.73
C GLN A 309 -19.49 -17.02 3.58
N SER A 310 -19.02 -18.26 3.52
CA SER A 310 -19.88 -19.45 3.48
C SER A 310 -20.73 -19.60 4.75
N GLN A 311 -20.17 -19.27 5.92
CA GLN A 311 -20.94 -19.25 7.17
C GLN A 311 -22.09 -18.24 7.10
N ILE A 312 -21.84 -17.03 6.58
CA ILE A 312 -22.87 -15.99 6.44
C ILE A 312 -23.93 -16.39 5.44
N GLU A 313 -23.57 -16.96 4.29
CA GLU A 313 -24.52 -17.48 3.30
C GLU A 313 -25.51 -18.47 3.92
N THR A 314 -24.98 -19.37 4.74
CA THR A 314 -25.77 -20.35 5.50
C THR A 314 -26.71 -19.67 6.49
N LEU A 315 -26.20 -18.72 7.28
CA LEU A 315 -26.99 -17.97 8.27
C LEU A 315 -28.13 -17.18 7.64
N ILE A 316 -27.91 -16.58 6.47
CA ILE A 316 -28.91 -15.72 5.81
C ILE A 316 -29.79 -16.47 4.80
N GLY A 317 -29.43 -17.70 4.43
CA GLY A 317 -30.13 -18.53 3.44
C GLY A 317 -30.12 -17.95 2.03
N LYS A 318 -29.09 -17.17 1.68
CA LYS A 318 -28.98 -16.48 0.38
C LYS A 318 -27.51 -16.46 -0.08
N PRO A 319 -27.23 -16.68 -1.37
CA PRO A 319 -25.87 -16.64 -1.90
C PRO A 319 -25.31 -15.20 -1.85
N LEU A 320 -23.99 -15.12 -1.63
CA LEU A 320 -23.19 -13.91 -1.55
C LEU A 320 -22.03 -13.98 -2.55
N ARG A 321 -21.85 -12.92 -3.33
CA ARG A 321 -20.60 -12.75 -4.11
C ARG A 321 -19.48 -12.29 -3.18
N ARG A 322 -18.23 -12.56 -3.55
CA ARG A 322 -17.02 -12.21 -2.77
C ARG A 322 -17.09 -10.78 -2.25
N SER A 323 -17.22 -10.67 -0.93
CA SER A 323 -17.55 -9.42 -0.27
C SER A 323 -16.36 -8.82 0.47
N ASP A 324 -16.34 -7.50 0.59
CA ASP A 324 -15.36 -6.76 1.39
C ASP A 324 -15.99 -6.19 2.66
N PHE A 325 -15.20 -6.04 3.72
CA PHE A 325 -15.61 -5.32 4.92
C PHE A 325 -15.49 -3.82 4.71
N ARG A 326 -16.53 -3.06 5.05
CA ARG A 326 -16.57 -1.61 4.90
C ARG A 326 -16.79 -0.89 6.22
N PHE A 327 -15.94 0.12 6.41
CA PHE A 327 -16.05 1.11 7.46
C PHE A 327 -16.55 2.42 6.84
N THR A 328 -17.51 3.07 7.48
CA THR A 328 -18.10 4.33 7.00
C THR A 328 -18.10 5.40 8.08
N SER A 329 -18.11 6.68 7.68
CA SER A 329 -18.34 7.78 8.63
C SER A 329 -19.69 7.65 9.36
N ASP A 330 -20.71 7.10 8.68
CA ASP A 330 -22.05 6.91 9.25
C ASP A 330 -22.04 5.88 10.40
N PHE A 331 -21.21 4.84 10.29
CA PHE A 331 -20.97 3.90 11.39
C PHE A 331 -20.42 4.64 12.61
N VAL A 332 -19.33 5.39 12.46
CA VAL A 332 -18.72 6.10 13.59
C VAL A 332 -19.70 7.08 14.21
N LEU A 333 -20.39 7.88 13.40
CA LEU A 333 -21.37 8.85 13.90
C LEU A 333 -22.49 8.17 14.69
N HIS A 334 -22.95 6.98 14.24
CA HIS A 334 -23.91 6.17 14.98
C HIS A 334 -23.38 5.73 16.34
N GLU A 335 -22.12 5.30 16.41
CA GLU A 335 -21.46 4.93 17.67
C GLU A 335 -21.38 6.12 18.63
N LEU A 336 -21.01 7.29 18.12
CA LEU A 336 -20.98 8.53 18.89
C LEU A 336 -22.34 8.86 19.50
N ASP A 337 -23.41 8.65 18.74
CA ASP A 337 -24.78 8.94 19.15
C ASP A 337 -25.33 8.00 20.22
N ASN A 338 -24.97 6.72 20.13
CA ASN A 338 -25.74 5.67 20.80
C ASN A 338 -24.93 4.85 21.80
N HIS A 339 -23.60 4.80 21.65
CA HIS A 339 -22.72 3.85 22.35
C HIS A 339 -21.56 4.51 23.09
N THR A 340 -21.60 5.83 23.31
CA THR A 340 -20.60 6.58 24.09
C THR A 340 -21.14 7.13 25.42
N VAL A 341 -22.43 6.94 25.70
CA VAL A 341 -23.10 7.52 26.87
C VAL A 341 -23.23 6.49 27.99
N LEU A 342 -22.48 6.67 29.09
CA LEU A 342 -22.41 5.71 30.20
C LEU A 342 -23.77 5.30 30.78
N ALA A 343 -24.69 6.27 30.97
CA ALA A 343 -25.99 5.99 31.55
C ALA A 343 -26.86 5.07 30.65
N ILE A 344 -26.75 5.23 29.32
CA ILE A 344 -27.47 4.42 28.34
C ILE A 344 -26.87 3.01 28.31
N GLU A 345 -25.54 2.92 28.23
CA GLU A 345 -24.85 1.63 28.10
C GLU A 345 -25.00 0.77 29.36
N ARG A 346 -24.92 1.36 30.56
CA ARG A 346 -25.16 0.61 31.82
C ARG A 346 -26.55 0.00 31.89
N SER A 347 -27.58 0.69 31.37
CA SER A 347 -28.94 0.13 31.31
C SER A 347 -29.05 -1.12 30.43
N ARG A 348 -28.04 -1.36 29.57
CA ARG A 348 -27.93 -2.50 28.66
C ARG A 348 -26.85 -3.51 29.07
N ALA A 349 -26.27 -3.39 30.27
CA ALA A 349 -25.11 -4.15 30.71
C ALA A 349 -23.90 -4.04 29.75
N GLN A 350 -23.67 -2.82 29.25
CA GLN A 350 -22.59 -2.46 28.33
C GLN A 350 -21.75 -1.32 28.90
N ARG A 351 -20.52 -1.17 28.41
CA ARG A 351 -19.70 0.02 28.67
C ARG A 351 -19.57 0.90 27.42
N PRO A 352 -19.38 2.23 27.60
CA PRO A 352 -19.09 3.13 26.49
C PRO A 352 -17.90 2.68 25.66
N VAL A 353 -18.05 2.79 24.35
CA VAL A 353 -16.99 2.52 23.37
C VAL A 353 -16.05 3.73 23.28
N THR A 354 -14.75 3.44 23.24
CA THR A 354 -13.66 4.43 23.10
C THR A 354 -13.02 4.33 21.70
N PRO A 355 -12.27 5.36 21.25
CA PRO A 355 -11.46 5.26 20.03
C PRO A 355 -10.47 4.08 20.05
N GLU A 356 -9.93 3.74 21.22
CA GLU A 356 -9.03 2.61 21.41
C GLU A 356 -9.73 1.28 21.17
N ASP A 357 -11.00 1.16 21.58
CA ASP A 357 -11.81 -0.02 21.29
C ASP A 357 -12.10 -0.15 19.78
N MET A 358 -12.41 0.95 19.10
CA MET A 358 -12.63 0.94 17.64
C MET A 358 -11.41 0.42 16.87
N ALA A 359 -10.20 0.62 17.40
CA ALA A 359 -8.96 0.13 16.81
C ALA A 359 -8.86 -1.40 16.77
N LEU A 360 -9.65 -2.11 17.59
CA LEU A 360 -9.65 -3.58 17.66
C LEU A 360 -10.68 -4.24 16.73
N ILE A 361 -11.56 -3.47 16.08
CA ILE A 361 -12.54 -4.01 15.12
C ILE A 361 -11.88 -4.86 14.00
N PRO A 362 -10.75 -4.46 13.38
CA PRO A 362 -10.12 -5.27 12.34
C PRO A 362 -9.70 -6.66 12.85
N ARG A 363 -9.27 -6.74 14.12
CA ARG A 363 -8.90 -8.01 14.77
C ARG A 363 -10.15 -8.86 15.02
N LEU A 364 -11.22 -8.26 15.54
CA LEU A 364 -12.50 -8.95 15.75
C LEU A 364 -13.07 -9.51 14.44
N LEU A 365 -13.00 -8.75 13.33
CA LEU A 365 -13.48 -9.21 12.02
C LEU A 365 -12.58 -10.29 11.41
N SER A 366 -11.29 -10.31 11.75
CA SER A 366 -10.35 -11.29 11.20
C SER A 366 -10.50 -12.67 11.84
N ASP A 367 -10.75 -12.69 13.15
CA ASP A 367 -10.81 -13.91 13.95
C ASP A 367 -11.94 -13.79 14.99
N PRO A 368 -13.22 -13.84 14.61
CA PRO A 368 -14.32 -13.85 15.56
C PRO A 368 -14.41 -15.22 16.25
N ASP A 369 -14.89 -15.24 17.50
CA ASP A 369 -15.20 -16.50 18.19
C ASP A 369 -16.51 -17.09 17.65
N GLU A 370 -17.48 -16.24 17.25
CA GLU A 370 -18.66 -16.68 16.50
C GLU A 370 -19.16 -15.60 15.52
N ILE A 371 -19.87 -16.06 14.49
CA ILE A 371 -20.70 -15.22 13.61
C ILE A 371 -22.14 -15.70 13.71
N VAL A 372 -23.07 -14.79 14.01
CA VAL A 372 -24.49 -15.11 14.17
C VAL A 372 -25.39 -14.18 13.38
N LYS A 373 -26.55 -14.68 12.96
CA LYS A 373 -27.60 -13.84 12.38
C LYS A 373 -28.20 -12.96 13.48
N LYS A 374 -28.19 -11.64 13.29
CA LYS A 374 -28.75 -10.69 14.27
C LYS A 374 -30.20 -10.32 13.97
N GLY A 375 -30.54 -10.18 12.70
CA GLY A 375 -31.90 -9.87 12.27
C GLY A 375 -31.93 -8.97 11.04
N THR A 376 -32.77 -7.93 11.12
CA THR A 376 -32.98 -6.97 10.04
C THR A 376 -32.81 -5.54 10.59
N SER A 377 -32.09 -4.69 9.86
CA SER A 377 -31.92 -3.27 10.17
C SER A 377 -33.27 -2.54 10.09
N ARG A 378 -33.36 -1.34 10.66
CA ARG A 378 -34.56 -0.48 10.51
C ARG A 378 -34.91 -0.18 9.05
N ALA A 379 -33.93 -0.28 8.15
CA ALA A 379 -34.10 -0.09 6.71
C ALA A 379 -34.43 -1.40 5.96
N GLY A 380 -34.68 -2.50 6.66
CA GLY A 380 -35.04 -3.78 6.04
C GLY A 380 -33.85 -4.64 5.59
N GLU A 381 -32.62 -4.31 6.01
CA GLU A 381 -31.41 -4.99 5.54
C GLU A 381 -30.98 -6.11 6.47
N THR A 382 -30.53 -7.25 5.94
CA THR A 382 -30.06 -8.36 6.79
C THR A 382 -28.79 -7.99 7.55
N THR A 383 -28.77 -8.26 8.86
CA THR A 383 -27.61 -8.01 9.73
C THR A 383 -27.06 -9.30 10.32
N VAL A 384 -25.74 -9.36 10.42
CA VAL A 384 -25.00 -10.41 11.13
C VAL A 384 -24.08 -9.77 12.17
N ALA A 385 -23.82 -10.49 13.24
CA ALA A 385 -22.96 -10.05 14.33
C ALA A 385 -21.70 -10.93 14.39
N TYR A 386 -20.56 -10.27 14.51
CA TYR A 386 -19.26 -10.88 14.78
C TYR A 386 -18.97 -10.68 16.26
N ARG A 387 -18.71 -11.75 16.99
CA ARG A 387 -18.44 -11.68 18.43
C ARG A 387 -17.07 -12.21 18.75
N LYS A 388 -16.38 -11.55 19.68
CA LYS A 388 -15.12 -12.02 20.23
C LYS A 388 -15.01 -11.65 21.70
N ARG A 389 -14.44 -12.53 22.52
CA ARG A 389 -14.07 -12.21 23.90
C ARG A 389 -12.65 -11.66 23.96
N PHE A 390 -12.50 -10.53 24.64
CA PHE A 390 -11.20 -9.97 25.02
C PHE A 390 -11.14 -9.92 26.54
N GLY A 391 -10.49 -10.93 27.14
CA GLY A 391 -10.55 -11.11 28.59
C GLY A 391 -11.95 -11.47 29.05
N ALA A 392 -12.51 -10.71 29.99
CA ALA A 392 -13.87 -10.92 30.49
C ALA A 392 -14.94 -10.39 29.51
N GLU A 393 -14.60 -9.35 28.74
CA GLU A 393 -15.57 -8.60 27.94
C GLU A 393 -15.97 -9.35 26.66
N LEU A 394 -17.24 -9.29 26.30
CA LEU A 394 -17.79 -9.72 25.01
C LEU A 394 -17.93 -8.52 24.08
N TRP A 395 -17.21 -8.57 22.96
CA TRP A 395 -17.20 -7.52 21.95
C TRP A 395 -18.03 -7.99 20.77
N GLU A 396 -18.99 -7.18 20.31
CA GLU A 396 -19.87 -7.53 19.19
C GLU A 396 -19.89 -6.41 18.14
N ALA A 397 -19.48 -6.73 16.91
CA ALA A 397 -19.62 -5.85 15.75
C ALA A 397 -20.78 -6.32 14.87
N ILE A 398 -21.76 -5.46 14.66
CA ILE A 398 -22.88 -5.69 13.76
C ILE A 398 -22.54 -5.14 12.37
N VAL A 399 -22.68 -5.99 11.36
CA VAL A 399 -22.55 -5.60 9.96
C VAL A 399 -23.84 -5.82 9.19
N VAL A 400 -24.10 -4.94 8.22
CA VAL A 400 -25.17 -5.06 7.24
C VAL A 400 -24.64 -5.81 6.01
N VAL A 401 -25.37 -6.82 5.58
CA VAL A 401 -25.06 -7.61 4.39
C VAL A 401 -25.63 -6.93 3.14
N ASN A 402 -24.78 -6.27 2.36
CA ASN A 402 -25.19 -5.61 1.11
C ASN A 402 -24.87 -6.47 -0.11
N ARG A 403 -25.89 -7.21 -0.58
CA ARG A 403 -25.80 -8.12 -1.74
C ARG A 403 -25.71 -7.43 -3.10
N ARG A 404 -26.05 -6.14 -3.20
CA ARG A 404 -25.99 -5.39 -4.47
C ARG A 404 -24.60 -4.81 -4.72
N GLN A 405 -23.94 -4.41 -3.64
CA GLN A 405 -22.61 -3.81 -3.68
C GLN A 405 -21.51 -4.80 -3.23
N ASP A 406 -21.89 -6.05 -3.00
CA ASP A 406 -21.03 -7.16 -2.56
C ASP A 406 -20.15 -6.78 -1.37
N ASN A 407 -20.74 -6.30 -0.27
CA ASN A 407 -19.98 -5.89 0.92
C ASN A 407 -20.72 -6.15 2.24
N LEU A 408 -19.93 -6.16 3.32
CA LEU A 408 -20.40 -6.15 4.70
C LEU A 408 -20.04 -4.79 5.32
N THR A 409 -21.04 -3.94 5.54
CA THR A 409 -20.82 -2.59 6.10
C THR A 409 -21.04 -2.60 7.60
N LEU A 410 -20.03 -2.18 8.38
CA LEU A 410 -20.16 -1.97 9.82
C LEU A 410 -21.31 -1.01 10.12
N LYS A 411 -22.13 -1.39 11.09
CA LYS A 411 -23.36 -0.66 11.43
C LYS A 411 -23.44 -0.28 12.89
N SER A 412 -23.04 -1.18 13.78
CA SER A 412 -22.98 -0.91 15.21
C SER A 412 -21.88 -1.73 15.88
N PHE A 413 -21.35 -1.28 17.01
CA PHE A 413 -20.33 -1.97 17.78
C PHE A 413 -20.56 -1.77 19.29
N TYR A 414 -20.43 -2.82 20.09
CA TYR A 414 -20.63 -2.72 21.53
C TYR A 414 -19.81 -3.71 22.33
N ILE A 415 -19.66 -3.39 23.61
CA ILE A 415 -18.82 -4.11 24.56
C ILE A 415 -19.67 -4.37 25.80
N ALA A 416 -19.94 -5.65 26.04
CA ALA A 416 -20.66 -6.13 27.21
C ALA A 416 -19.71 -6.78 28.21
N ASP A 417 -20.03 -6.66 29.49
CA ASP A 417 -19.27 -7.27 30.59
C ASP A 417 -19.40 -8.81 30.63
#